data_AF-A0A9P9KSP6-F1
#
_entry.id   AF-A0A9P9KSP6-F1
#
_cell.length_a   1.000
_cell.length_b   1.000
_cell.length_c   1.000
_cell.angle_alpha   90.00
_cell.angle_beta   90.00
_cell.angle_gamma   90.00
#
_symmetry.space_group_name_H-M   'P 1'
#
loop_
_entity.id
_entity.type
_entity.pdbx_description
1 polymer ?
#
loop_
_entity_poly.entity_id
_entity_poly.type
_entity_poly.pdbx_seq_one_letter_code
_entity_poly.pdbx_strand_id
1 'polypeptide(L)'
;MDASNGKPITVEEIRALAQKRLPANVWRYYVDGADDQLTTLRNEEVYKSLVIRPRILRNVSTVDTSTKIFGKHYDIPITIAPSAYQRLAGYNGEIDVARAAFARGTNICLSSNATTSLEDVTQALPSRDPKYPKPWFQLYFVRSRAITKELITRAEQAGYEALVLTVDTTTMGNRLHERKNPLKLPANLSMANMTTIKGGGASKGRLILNAETAEEAAKIEREHSDLLVDSALTWTETIPWLRSQTSMKIILKGVLTAEDALLAVAAGVDAIIVSNHGGRQLDSVPATLEALPEVSDAVKGRIPVLFDGGISHGTDVFKALALGADICLLGRSALWGLAVNGQQGVETVLNILERELWRTMALSGAASIKAISSSMLGVRKVGPGFGIAKL
;
A
#
# COMPACT_ATOMS: atom_id res chain seq x y z
N MET A 1 14.22 30.23 19.20
CA MET A 1 13.06 29.58 19.85
C MET A 1 13.41 28.12 19.97
N ASP A 2 13.54 27.65 21.20
CA ASP A 2 14.03 26.33 21.58
C ASP A 2 12.94 25.29 21.25
N ALA A 3 13.09 24.57 20.14
CA ALA A 3 12.18 23.48 19.78
C ALA A 3 12.61 22.25 20.58
N SER A 4 11.92 22.05 21.70
CA SER A 4 12.09 20.90 22.58
C SER A 4 12.14 19.57 21.83
N ASN A 5 12.82 18.60 22.43
CA ASN A 5 12.80 17.15 22.17
C ASN A 5 11.37 16.55 22.28
N GLY A 6 10.40 17.08 21.54
CA GLY A 6 9.00 16.69 21.56
C GLY A 6 8.71 15.49 20.66
N LYS A 7 7.72 14.69 21.05
CA LYS A 7 7.16 13.62 20.21
C LYS A 7 6.58 14.25 18.92
N PRO A 8 6.90 13.73 17.71
CA PRO A 8 6.42 14.30 16.46
C PRO A 8 4.88 14.27 16.40
N ILE A 9 4.30 15.33 15.84
CA ILE A 9 2.85 15.55 15.79
C ILE A 9 2.27 15.45 14.38
N THR A 10 3.12 15.46 13.34
CA THR A 10 2.73 15.25 11.94
C THR A 10 3.51 14.10 11.30
N VAL A 11 2.96 13.50 10.24
CA VAL A 11 3.67 12.48 9.44
C VAL A 11 4.91 13.07 8.75
N GLU A 12 4.87 14.36 8.38
CA GLU A 12 6.00 15.04 7.73
C GLU A 12 7.19 15.24 8.68
N GLU A 13 6.96 15.55 9.95
CA GLU A 13 8.03 15.55 10.97
C GLU A 13 8.67 14.16 11.10
N ILE A 14 7.86 13.09 11.08
CA ILE A 14 8.35 11.71 11.11
C ILE A 14 9.15 11.39 9.84
N ARG A 15 8.68 11.82 8.66
CA ARG A 15 9.40 11.69 7.39
C ARG A 15 10.78 12.36 7.47
N ALA A 16 10.86 13.59 7.98
CA ALA A 16 12.11 14.33 8.14
C ALA A 16 13.06 13.66 9.14
N LEU A 17 12.54 13.10 10.24
CA LEU A 17 13.34 12.32 11.20
C LEU A 17 13.85 11.01 10.59
N ALA A 18 13.02 10.31 9.81
CA ALA A 18 13.41 9.09 9.10
C ALA A 18 14.52 9.37 8.08
N GLN A 19 14.42 10.46 7.32
CA GLN A 19 15.45 10.88 6.36
C GLN A 19 16.80 11.11 7.04
N LYS A 20 16.82 11.72 8.23
CA LYS A 20 18.06 11.94 9.00
C LYS A 20 18.67 10.65 9.56
N ARG A 21 17.87 9.60 9.76
CA ARG A 21 18.31 8.33 10.36
C ARG A 21 18.74 7.29 9.33
N LEU A 22 18.07 7.24 8.19
CA LEU A 22 18.29 6.20 7.20
C LEU A 22 19.55 6.47 6.38
N PRO A 23 20.33 5.41 6.05
CA PRO A 23 21.38 5.52 5.05
C PRO A 23 20.82 6.05 3.72
N ALA A 24 21.59 6.89 3.02
CA ALA A 24 21.10 7.60 1.83
C ALA A 24 20.54 6.68 0.73
N ASN A 25 21.17 5.53 0.49
CA ASN A 25 20.71 4.54 -0.48
C ASN A 25 19.40 3.84 -0.06
N VAL A 26 19.22 3.59 1.25
CA VAL A 26 17.98 3.03 1.80
C VAL A 26 16.85 4.05 1.74
N TRP A 27 17.13 5.31 2.11
CA TRP A 27 16.18 6.41 1.98
C TRP A 27 15.67 6.54 0.54
N ARG A 28 16.60 6.59 -0.43
CA ARG A 28 16.26 6.72 -1.85
C ARG A 28 15.54 5.51 -2.42
N TYR A 29 15.87 4.30 -1.96
CA TYR A 29 15.10 3.11 -2.32
C TYR A 29 13.62 3.24 -1.95
N TYR A 30 13.32 3.79 -0.77
CA TYR A 30 11.94 3.95 -0.30
C TYR A 30 11.22 5.16 -0.90
N VAL A 31 11.90 6.30 -1.04
CA VAL A 31 11.26 7.55 -1.46
C VAL A 31 11.10 7.64 -2.98
N ASP A 32 12.07 7.14 -3.77
CA ASP A 32 12.12 7.41 -5.21
C ASP A 32 11.00 6.67 -5.97
N GLY A 33 10.48 7.33 -7.00
CA GLY A 33 9.55 6.82 -8.01
C GLY A 33 10.24 6.31 -9.28
N ALA A 34 9.43 5.94 -10.27
CA ALA A 34 9.92 5.62 -11.61
C ALA A 34 10.25 6.89 -12.41
N ASP A 35 11.25 6.79 -13.28
CA ASP A 35 11.64 7.78 -14.28
C ASP A 35 11.76 9.21 -13.71
N ASP A 36 10.95 10.14 -14.20
CA ASP A 36 10.95 11.55 -13.79
C ASP A 36 10.14 11.78 -12.50
N GLN A 37 9.54 10.72 -11.96
CA GLN A 37 8.77 10.68 -10.72
C GLN A 37 7.50 11.54 -10.76
N LEU A 38 6.95 11.79 -11.94
CA LEU A 38 5.76 12.63 -12.14
C LEU A 38 4.57 12.09 -11.35
N THR A 39 4.29 10.79 -11.47
CA THR A 39 3.22 10.10 -10.74
C THR A 39 3.46 10.11 -9.24
N THR A 40 4.73 9.94 -8.80
CA THR A 40 5.07 9.94 -7.38
C THR A 40 4.79 11.29 -6.74
N LEU A 41 5.18 12.39 -7.39
CA LEU A 41 4.88 13.75 -6.94
C LEU A 41 3.37 14.04 -7.01
N ARG A 42 2.73 13.65 -8.12
CA ARG A 42 1.28 13.86 -8.32
C ARG A 42 0.44 13.17 -7.26
N ASN A 43 0.82 11.97 -6.82
CA ASN A 43 0.17 11.26 -5.71
C ASN A 43 0.16 12.08 -4.41
N GLU A 44 1.20 12.86 -4.11
CA GLU A 44 1.24 13.73 -2.91
C GLU A 44 0.45 15.04 -3.13
N GLU A 45 0.47 15.59 -4.35
CA GLU A 45 -0.11 16.90 -4.65
C GLU A 45 -1.61 16.89 -4.91
N VAL A 46 -2.14 15.80 -5.48
CA VAL A 46 -3.54 15.69 -5.94
C VAL A 46 -4.56 16.04 -4.86
N TYR A 47 -4.28 15.70 -3.60
CA TYR A 47 -5.17 16.00 -2.48
C TYR A 47 -5.44 17.50 -2.34
N LYS A 48 -4.51 18.37 -2.74
CA LYS A 48 -4.66 19.83 -2.68
C LYS A 48 -5.64 20.37 -3.72
N SER A 49 -5.93 19.60 -4.77
CA SER A 49 -6.94 19.96 -5.78
C SER A 49 -8.37 19.89 -5.24
N LEU A 50 -8.58 19.17 -4.12
CA LEU A 50 -9.88 18.99 -3.49
C LEU A 50 -10.03 19.83 -2.22
N VAL A 51 -11.21 20.41 -2.05
CA VAL A 51 -11.64 21.10 -0.83
C VAL A 51 -12.78 20.33 -0.15
N ILE A 52 -12.79 20.33 1.17
CA ILE A 52 -13.87 19.75 1.97
C ILE A 52 -14.98 20.81 2.13
N ARG A 53 -16.24 20.39 1.95
CA ARG A 53 -17.46 21.19 2.04
C ARG A 53 -18.23 20.80 3.31
N PRO A 54 -17.91 21.39 4.47
CA PRO A 54 -18.47 20.96 5.75
C PRO A 54 -19.98 21.21 5.85
N ARG A 55 -20.65 20.39 6.66
CA ARG A 55 -22.06 20.55 7.03
C ARG A 55 -22.15 20.90 8.51
N ILE A 56 -22.58 22.13 8.81
CA ILE A 56 -22.72 22.64 10.17
C ILE A 56 -23.98 22.10 10.87
N LEU A 57 -24.04 22.25 12.20
CA LEU A 57 -25.17 21.85 13.06
C LEU A 57 -25.56 20.37 12.90
N ARG A 58 -24.58 19.50 12.66
CA ARG A 58 -24.73 18.04 12.68
C ARG A 58 -24.30 17.52 14.05
N ASN A 59 -25.03 16.55 14.58
CA ASN A 59 -24.63 15.92 15.83
C ASN A 59 -23.38 15.05 15.61
N VAL A 60 -22.25 15.50 16.14
CA VAL A 60 -20.95 14.82 16.14
C VAL A 60 -20.40 14.66 17.56
N SER A 61 -21.29 14.60 18.57
CA SER A 61 -20.90 14.35 19.97
C SER A 61 -20.18 13.01 20.15
N THR A 62 -20.41 12.09 19.22
CA THR A 62 -19.69 10.83 19.08
C THR A 62 -19.39 10.64 17.59
N VAL A 63 -18.13 10.33 17.28
CA VAL A 63 -17.68 10.06 15.91
C VAL A 63 -17.08 8.66 15.89
N ASP A 64 -17.60 7.81 15.00
CA ASP A 64 -17.15 6.44 14.79
C ASP A 64 -16.29 6.36 13.52
N THR A 65 -14.99 6.16 13.70
CA THR A 65 -14.01 5.98 12.60
C THR A 65 -13.96 4.55 12.10
N SER A 66 -14.63 3.60 12.73
CA SER A 66 -14.49 2.19 12.40
C SER A 66 -15.11 1.84 11.04
N THR A 67 -14.60 0.77 10.45
CA THR A 67 -15.13 0.19 9.20
C THR A 67 -15.14 -1.34 9.26
N LYS A 68 -15.69 -1.98 8.22
CA LYS A 68 -15.66 -3.44 8.07
C LYS A 68 -15.25 -3.86 6.68
N ILE A 69 -14.24 -4.74 6.59
CA ILE A 69 -13.79 -5.37 5.35
C ILE A 69 -13.83 -6.89 5.53
N PHE A 70 -14.44 -7.62 4.61
CA PHE A 70 -14.68 -9.08 4.70
C PHE A 70 -15.34 -9.52 6.02
N GLY A 71 -16.21 -8.67 6.58
CA GLY A 71 -16.87 -8.91 7.86
C GLY A 71 -15.99 -8.68 9.10
N LYS A 72 -14.71 -8.32 8.93
CA LYS A 72 -13.79 -7.98 10.01
C LYS A 72 -13.87 -6.53 10.40
N HIS A 73 -13.80 -6.26 11.70
CA HIS A 73 -13.82 -4.91 12.27
C HIS A 73 -12.43 -4.28 12.24
N TYR A 74 -12.37 -3.04 11.74
CA TYR A 74 -11.20 -2.19 11.77
C TYR A 74 -11.52 -0.95 12.60
N ASP A 75 -10.73 -0.65 13.64
CA ASP A 75 -10.97 0.52 14.51
C ASP A 75 -10.84 1.85 13.75
N ILE A 76 -10.00 1.84 12.71
CA ILE A 76 -9.74 2.96 11.80
C ILE A 76 -9.77 2.46 10.34
N PRO A 77 -10.15 3.28 9.35
CA PRO A 77 -10.23 2.85 7.96
C PRO A 77 -8.86 2.96 7.28
N ILE A 78 -7.82 2.49 7.98
CA ILE A 78 -6.42 2.55 7.59
C ILE A 78 -5.78 1.20 7.91
N THR A 79 -5.11 0.60 6.93
CA THR A 79 -4.25 -0.58 7.07
C THR A 79 -2.87 -0.32 6.46
N ILE A 80 -1.95 -1.27 6.52
CA ILE A 80 -0.58 -1.13 6.04
C ILE A 80 -0.40 -1.82 4.68
N ALA A 81 0.07 -1.06 3.70
CA ALA A 81 0.38 -1.55 2.35
C ALA A 81 1.65 -2.43 2.35
N PRO A 82 1.78 -3.38 1.41
CA PRO A 82 2.99 -4.18 1.29
C PRO A 82 4.18 -3.32 0.88
N SER A 83 5.17 -3.26 1.75
CA SER A 83 6.49 -2.67 1.50
C SER A 83 7.56 -3.73 1.69
N ALA A 84 8.54 -3.79 0.79
CA ALA A 84 9.62 -4.77 0.83
C ALA A 84 10.79 -4.30 1.71
N TYR A 85 11.54 -5.27 2.24
CA TYR A 85 12.80 -5.07 2.96
C TYR A 85 12.75 -4.21 4.23
N GLN A 86 11.70 -4.32 5.04
CA GLN A 86 11.44 -3.37 6.11
C GLN A 86 12.53 -3.35 7.20
N ARG A 87 13.28 -4.44 7.40
CA ARG A 87 14.45 -4.45 8.32
C ARG A 87 15.58 -3.51 7.89
N LEU A 88 15.60 -3.03 6.64
CA LEU A 88 16.50 -1.94 6.23
C LEU A 88 16.15 -0.60 6.87
N ALA A 89 14.88 -0.39 7.26
CA ALA A 89 14.49 0.78 8.03
C ALA A 89 14.97 0.69 9.49
N GLY A 90 15.41 -0.49 9.94
CA GLY A 90 15.90 -0.77 11.29
C GLY A 90 14.97 -1.65 12.10
N TYR A 91 15.30 -1.83 13.38
CA TYR A 91 14.52 -2.58 14.37
C TYR A 91 14.16 -4.00 13.91
N ASN A 92 12.97 -4.51 14.25
CA ASN A 92 12.51 -5.84 13.85
C ASN A 92 11.76 -5.85 12.50
N GLY A 93 11.78 -4.73 11.76
CA GLY A 93 11.16 -4.60 10.45
C GLY A 93 9.67 -4.95 10.45
N GLU A 94 9.31 -5.95 9.66
CA GLU A 94 7.94 -6.40 9.46
C GLU A 94 7.22 -6.82 10.75
N ILE A 95 7.93 -7.34 11.75
CA ILE A 95 7.34 -7.72 13.06
C ILE A 95 6.80 -6.49 13.78
N ASP A 96 7.58 -5.41 13.80
CA ASP A 96 7.21 -4.17 14.50
C ASP A 96 6.01 -3.50 13.81
N VAL A 97 5.98 -3.51 12.48
CA VAL A 97 4.85 -2.99 11.70
C VAL A 97 3.59 -3.82 11.92
N ALA A 98 3.70 -5.15 11.91
CA ALA A 98 2.59 -6.05 12.15
C ALA A 98 1.99 -5.88 13.56
N ARG A 99 2.85 -5.77 14.59
CA ARG A 99 2.43 -5.52 15.97
C ARG A 99 1.76 -4.15 16.13
N ALA A 100 2.31 -3.11 15.50
CA ALA A 100 1.71 -1.77 15.52
C ALA A 100 0.30 -1.79 14.91
N ALA A 101 0.13 -2.42 13.74
CA ALA A 101 -1.17 -2.58 13.11
C ALA A 101 -2.16 -3.33 14.00
N PHE A 102 -1.71 -4.40 14.66
CA PHE A 102 -2.54 -5.18 15.59
C PHE A 102 -2.98 -4.38 16.82
N ALA A 103 -2.06 -3.64 17.43
CA ALA A 103 -2.32 -2.77 18.58
C ALA A 103 -3.28 -1.63 18.25
N ARG A 104 -3.38 -1.25 16.97
CA ARG A 104 -4.26 -0.19 16.45
C ARG A 104 -5.54 -0.73 15.80
N GLY A 105 -5.91 -1.99 16.08
CA GLY A 105 -7.18 -2.57 15.63
C GLY A 105 -7.29 -2.78 14.12
N THR A 106 -6.15 -2.81 13.40
CA THR A 106 -6.08 -3.04 11.94
C THR A 106 -5.17 -4.24 11.64
N ASN A 107 -4.73 -4.40 10.39
CA ASN A 107 -3.80 -5.44 9.94
C ASN A 107 -2.67 -4.88 9.06
N ILE A 108 -1.84 -5.79 8.54
CA ILE A 108 -0.78 -5.53 7.57
C ILE A 108 -1.01 -6.39 6.34
N CYS A 109 -0.70 -5.86 5.16
CA CYS A 109 -0.43 -6.64 3.98
C CYS A 109 1.08 -6.89 3.88
N LEU A 110 1.55 -8.10 4.19
CA LEU A 110 2.97 -8.45 4.14
C LEU A 110 3.43 -8.62 2.68
N SER A 111 4.61 -8.13 2.32
CA SER A 111 5.16 -8.35 0.98
C SER A 111 5.80 -9.74 0.84
N SER A 112 5.68 -10.36 -0.34
CA SER A 112 6.48 -11.54 -0.69
C SER A 112 8.00 -11.27 -0.62
N ASN A 113 8.41 -10.01 -0.76
CA ASN A 113 9.81 -9.57 -0.67
C ASN A 113 10.19 -9.06 0.73
N ALA A 114 9.50 -9.52 1.78
CA ALA A 114 9.81 -9.19 3.16
C ALA A 114 11.18 -9.72 3.61
N THR A 115 11.79 -9.04 4.57
CA THR A 115 13.01 -9.46 5.29
C THR A 115 12.76 -10.35 6.51
N THR A 116 11.49 -10.70 6.73
CA THR A 116 11.00 -11.60 7.78
C THR A 116 10.02 -12.58 7.14
N SER A 117 10.05 -13.84 7.54
CA SER A 117 9.20 -14.87 6.94
C SER A 117 7.72 -14.61 7.25
N LEU A 118 6.84 -15.09 6.39
CA LEU A 118 5.40 -14.95 6.58
C LEU A 118 4.95 -15.66 7.86
N GLU A 119 5.62 -16.76 8.24
CA GLU A 119 5.37 -17.52 9.46
C GLU A 119 5.82 -16.75 10.72
N ASP A 120 7.03 -16.18 10.71
CA ASP A 120 7.54 -15.40 11.84
C ASP A 120 6.67 -14.17 12.11
N VAL A 121 6.16 -13.52 11.05
CA VAL A 121 5.24 -12.39 11.19
C VAL A 121 3.96 -12.80 11.91
N THR A 122 3.33 -13.93 11.55
CA THR A 122 2.08 -14.35 12.21
C THR A 122 2.32 -14.89 13.62
N GLN A 123 3.43 -15.60 13.86
CA GLN A 123 3.81 -16.09 15.18
C GLN A 123 4.15 -14.96 16.17
N ALA A 124 4.66 -13.83 15.69
CA ALA A 124 5.00 -12.69 16.54
C ALA A 124 3.79 -11.87 17.02
N LEU A 125 2.59 -12.15 16.51
CA LEU A 125 1.37 -11.42 16.81
C LEU A 125 0.64 -12.00 18.03
N PRO A 126 0.17 -11.15 18.96
CA PRO A 126 -0.63 -11.61 20.08
C PRO A 126 -2.00 -12.13 19.61
N SER A 127 -2.60 -13.02 20.40
CA SER A 127 -4.00 -13.42 20.18
C SER A 127 -4.93 -12.21 20.34
N ARG A 128 -5.97 -12.14 19.51
CA ARG A 128 -6.95 -11.06 19.46
C ARG A 128 -8.33 -11.65 19.16
N ASP A 129 -9.39 -10.94 19.56
CA ASP A 129 -10.77 -11.28 19.22
C ASP A 129 -10.92 -11.58 17.70
N PRO A 130 -11.49 -12.72 17.30
CA PRO A 130 -11.66 -13.11 15.90
C PRO A 130 -12.45 -12.13 15.02
N LYS A 131 -13.17 -11.16 15.62
CA LYS A 131 -13.84 -10.08 14.90
C LYS A 131 -12.85 -9.18 14.15
N TYR A 132 -11.62 -9.09 14.60
CA TYR A 132 -10.59 -8.27 13.97
C TYR A 132 -9.90 -9.01 12.80
N PRO A 133 -9.31 -8.28 11.85
CA PRO A 133 -8.67 -8.88 10.68
C PRO A 133 -7.41 -9.67 11.03
N LYS A 134 -7.06 -10.63 10.17
CA LYS A 134 -5.74 -11.27 10.18
C LYS A 134 -4.85 -10.60 9.11
N PRO A 135 -3.53 -10.82 9.12
CA PRO A 135 -2.65 -10.31 8.07
C PRO A 135 -3.07 -10.77 6.66
N TRP A 136 -2.78 -9.95 5.66
CA TRP A 136 -2.86 -10.29 4.24
C TRP A 136 -1.45 -10.54 3.68
N PHE A 137 -1.34 -11.32 2.61
CA PHE A 137 -0.07 -11.65 1.98
C PHE A 137 -0.05 -11.19 0.53
N GLN A 138 0.81 -10.25 0.20
CA GLN A 138 1.04 -9.79 -1.17
C GLN A 138 1.94 -10.77 -1.90
N LEU A 139 1.54 -11.09 -3.14
CA LEU A 139 2.20 -12.05 -4.01
C LEU A 139 2.50 -11.42 -5.38
N TYR A 140 3.71 -11.69 -5.87
CA TYR A 140 4.02 -11.63 -7.30
C TYR A 140 3.86 -13.02 -7.90
N PHE A 141 3.15 -13.12 -9.01
CA PHE A 141 3.08 -14.36 -9.77
C PHE A 141 4.38 -14.52 -10.54
N VAL A 142 5.15 -15.58 -10.28
CA VAL A 142 6.41 -15.84 -10.98
C VAL A 142 6.20 -16.91 -12.05
N ARG A 143 7.09 -16.96 -13.05
CA ARG A 143 6.98 -17.91 -14.17
C ARG A 143 6.87 -19.36 -13.70
N SER A 144 7.54 -19.72 -12.60
CA SER A 144 7.34 -21.02 -11.95
C SER A 144 6.07 -21.06 -11.11
N ARG A 145 5.00 -21.64 -11.67
CA ARG A 145 3.73 -21.90 -10.96
C ARG A 145 3.92 -22.71 -9.68
N ALA A 146 4.93 -23.57 -9.61
CA ALA A 146 5.24 -24.37 -8.43
C ALA A 146 5.69 -23.49 -7.25
N ILE A 147 6.57 -22.52 -7.49
CA ILE A 147 7.04 -21.56 -6.48
C ILE A 147 5.87 -20.68 -6.00
N THR A 148 5.06 -20.19 -6.95
CA THR A 148 3.86 -19.41 -6.60
C THR A 148 2.89 -20.22 -5.75
N LYS A 149 2.63 -21.49 -6.11
CA LYS A 149 1.76 -22.38 -5.34
C LYS A 149 2.30 -22.64 -3.94
N GLU A 150 3.59 -22.88 -3.79
CA GLU A 150 4.24 -23.11 -2.49
C GLU A 150 4.04 -21.90 -1.56
N LEU A 151 4.25 -20.68 -2.05
CA LEU A 151 4.02 -19.46 -1.28
C LEU A 151 2.55 -19.30 -0.86
N ILE A 152 1.61 -19.62 -1.75
CA ILE A 152 0.17 -19.58 -1.45
C ILE A 152 -0.17 -20.57 -0.32
N THR A 153 0.32 -21.82 -0.43
CA THR A 153 0.09 -22.86 0.57
C THR A 153 0.68 -22.45 1.93
N ARG A 154 1.90 -21.91 1.96
CA ARG A 154 2.52 -21.41 3.19
C ARG A 154 1.72 -20.27 3.82
N ALA A 155 1.28 -19.30 3.03
CA ALA A 155 0.46 -18.19 3.51
C ALA A 155 -0.87 -18.68 4.12
N GLU A 156 -1.56 -19.61 3.46
CA GLU A 156 -2.81 -20.18 3.99
C GLU A 156 -2.58 -20.94 5.30
N GLN A 157 -1.53 -21.76 5.38
CA GLN A 157 -1.16 -22.51 6.58
C GLN A 157 -0.75 -21.61 7.75
N ALA A 158 -0.05 -20.51 7.47
CA ALA A 158 0.33 -19.52 8.48
C ALA A 158 -0.85 -18.65 8.96
N GLY A 159 -2.03 -18.81 8.35
CA GLY A 159 -3.28 -18.19 8.80
C GLY A 159 -3.54 -16.80 8.20
N TYR A 160 -2.92 -16.46 7.08
CA TYR A 160 -3.26 -15.23 6.34
C TYR A 160 -4.70 -15.29 5.83
N GLU A 161 -5.39 -14.15 5.84
CA GLU A 161 -6.82 -14.07 5.48
C GLU A 161 -7.04 -13.80 3.98
N ALA A 162 -6.10 -13.10 3.35
CA ALA A 162 -6.19 -12.71 1.96
C ALA A 162 -4.84 -12.81 1.25
N LEU A 163 -4.90 -13.19 -0.02
CA LEU A 163 -3.84 -13.11 -1.00
C LEU A 163 -4.03 -11.84 -1.85
N VAL A 164 -3.03 -10.96 -1.85
CA VAL A 164 -3.04 -9.72 -2.62
C VAL A 164 -2.16 -9.90 -3.85
N LEU A 165 -2.77 -10.20 -4.99
CA LEU A 165 -2.05 -10.33 -6.25
C LEU A 165 -1.71 -8.95 -6.80
N THR A 166 -0.42 -8.67 -6.98
CA THR A 166 0.04 -7.45 -7.65
C THR A 166 0.05 -7.65 -9.15
N VAL A 167 -0.71 -6.83 -9.89
CA VAL A 167 -0.89 -6.95 -11.35
C VAL A 167 -0.24 -5.81 -12.15
N ASP A 168 0.33 -4.81 -11.48
CA ASP A 168 0.97 -3.62 -12.10
C ASP A 168 2.50 -3.74 -12.29
N THR A 169 3.06 -4.94 -12.08
CA THR A 169 4.51 -5.22 -12.14
C THR A 169 4.83 -6.36 -13.11
N THR A 170 4.32 -6.31 -14.33
CA THR A 170 4.73 -7.25 -15.40
C THR A 170 6.21 -7.13 -15.73
N THR A 171 6.77 -5.92 -15.54
CA THR A 171 8.20 -5.63 -15.53
C THR A 171 8.52 -4.64 -14.42
N MET A 172 9.80 -4.44 -14.16
CA MET A 172 10.27 -3.55 -13.10
C MET A 172 10.28 -2.08 -13.56
N GLY A 173 9.63 -1.19 -12.82
CA GLY A 173 9.70 0.26 -13.08
C GLY A 173 11.12 0.83 -12.95
N ASN A 174 11.42 1.85 -13.76
CA ASN A 174 12.76 2.40 -13.90
C ASN A 174 13.10 3.44 -12.82
N ARG A 175 13.52 2.98 -11.64
CA ARG A 175 13.94 3.86 -10.54
C ARG A 175 15.40 4.28 -10.74
N LEU A 176 15.61 5.48 -11.30
CA LEU A 176 16.91 5.95 -11.84
C LEU A 176 18.05 5.94 -10.82
N HIS A 177 17.79 6.31 -9.56
CA HIS A 177 18.85 6.30 -8.54
C HIS A 177 19.43 4.91 -8.34
N GLU A 178 18.55 3.91 -8.27
CA GLU A 178 18.93 2.52 -8.04
C GLU A 178 19.63 1.88 -9.25
N ARG A 179 19.58 2.49 -10.44
CA ARG A 179 20.42 2.06 -11.58
C ARG A 179 21.89 2.34 -11.30
N LYS A 180 22.19 3.51 -10.73
CA LYS A 180 23.56 3.93 -10.38
C LYS A 180 24.01 3.40 -9.02
N ASN A 181 23.08 3.30 -8.06
CA ASN A 181 23.35 2.91 -6.68
C ASN A 181 22.37 1.80 -6.27
N PRO A 182 22.56 0.56 -6.75
CA PRO A 182 21.63 -0.51 -6.47
C PRO A 182 21.54 -0.77 -4.97
N LEU A 183 20.31 -0.88 -4.47
CA LEU A 183 20.10 -1.36 -3.10
C LEU A 183 20.62 -2.79 -3.01
N LYS A 184 21.46 -3.05 -2.00
CA LYS A 184 21.93 -4.39 -1.66
C LYS A 184 21.49 -4.70 -0.23
N LEU A 185 20.90 -5.87 -0.04
CA LEU A 185 20.62 -6.36 1.31
C LEU A 185 21.97 -6.64 2.02
N PRO A 186 22.16 -6.14 3.26
CA PRO A 186 23.24 -6.54 4.14
C PRO A 186 23.37 -8.07 4.25
N ALA A 187 24.57 -8.58 4.51
CA ALA A 187 24.83 -10.03 4.55
C ALA A 187 23.97 -10.80 5.58
N ASN A 188 23.53 -10.12 6.63
CA ASN A 188 22.66 -10.67 7.68
C ASN A 188 21.16 -10.56 7.36
N LEU A 189 20.78 -10.05 6.19
CA LEU A 189 19.39 -9.95 5.72
C LEU A 189 19.19 -10.75 4.42
N SER A 190 17.98 -11.26 4.22
CA SER A 190 17.58 -12.00 3.02
C SER A 190 16.10 -11.77 2.73
N MET A 191 15.63 -12.17 1.55
CA MET A 191 14.20 -12.28 1.29
C MET A 191 13.68 -13.55 1.93
N ALA A 192 13.10 -13.44 3.12
CA ALA A 192 12.83 -14.57 3.99
C ALA A 192 11.77 -15.54 3.43
N ASN A 193 10.94 -15.10 2.49
CA ASN A 193 9.94 -15.96 1.83
C ASN A 193 10.47 -16.64 0.57
N MET A 194 11.58 -16.17 0.01
CA MET A 194 12.21 -16.76 -1.18
C MET A 194 13.30 -17.72 -0.73
N THR A 195 13.09 -19.02 -0.94
CA THR A 195 13.97 -20.10 -0.45
C THR A 195 15.42 -20.05 -0.99
N THR A 196 15.70 -19.20 -1.99
CA THR A 196 16.96 -19.21 -2.75
C THR A 196 17.78 -17.91 -2.72
N ILE A 197 17.30 -16.80 -2.13
CA ILE A 197 18.02 -15.51 -2.17
C ILE A 197 18.63 -15.17 -0.81
N LYS A 198 19.87 -15.64 -0.60
CA LYS A 198 20.73 -15.22 0.53
C LYS A 198 21.22 -13.77 0.34
N GLY A 199 21.55 -13.10 1.46
CA GLY A 199 21.99 -11.69 1.46
C GLY A 199 23.17 -11.39 0.54
N GLY A 200 23.22 -10.15 0.02
CA GLY A 200 24.33 -9.64 -0.81
C GLY A 200 24.03 -9.36 -2.29
N GLY A 201 22.85 -9.76 -2.83
CA GLY A 201 22.48 -9.56 -4.24
C GLY A 201 21.48 -8.43 -4.49
N ALA A 202 21.52 -7.85 -5.70
CA ALA A 202 20.41 -7.03 -6.23
C ALA A 202 19.25 -7.94 -6.69
N SER A 203 18.02 -7.41 -6.73
CA SER A 203 16.87 -8.16 -7.25
C SER A 203 17.05 -8.50 -8.74
N LYS A 204 16.49 -9.63 -9.21
CA LYS A 204 16.69 -10.09 -10.59
C LYS A 204 16.10 -9.13 -11.63
N GLY A 205 14.94 -8.56 -11.36
CA GLY A 205 14.37 -7.49 -12.19
C GLY A 205 15.29 -6.26 -12.30
N ARG A 206 16.11 -5.98 -11.27
CA ARG A 206 17.09 -4.88 -11.32
C ARG A 206 18.25 -5.20 -12.23
N LEU A 207 18.72 -6.45 -12.23
CA LEU A 207 19.78 -6.89 -13.14
C LEU A 207 19.35 -6.70 -14.59
N ILE A 208 18.10 -7.08 -14.92
CA ILE A 208 17.53 -6.88 -16.26
C ILE A 208 17.43 -5.39 -16.60
N LEU A 209 16.92 -4.57 -15.70
CA LEU A 209 16.82 -3.11 -15.90
C LEU A 209 18.18 -2.42 -16.11
N ASN A 210 19.24 -2.99 -15.54
CA ASN A 210 20.59 -2.44 -15.65
C ASN A 210 21.38 -3.00 -16.84
N ALA A 211 20.85 -3.99 -17.56
CA ALA A 211 21.51 -4.52 -18.75
C ALA A 211 21.69 -3.41 -19.81
N GLU A 212 22.88 -3.33 -20.39
CA GLU A 212 23.21 -2.31 -21.40
C GLU A 212 22.74 -2.71 -22.79
N THR A 213 22.56 -4.01 -23.03
CA THR A 213 22.14 -4.57 -24.32
C THR A 213 20.98 -5.53 -24.16
N ALA A 214 20.20 -5.71 -25.24
CA ALA A 214 19.14 -6.71 -25.29
C ALA A 214 19.68 -8.14 -25.08
N GLU A 215 20.91 -8.42 -25.51
CA GLU A 215 21.55 -9.73 -25.33
C GLU A 215 21.87 -10.00 -23.85
N GLU A 216 22.38 -9.00 -23.13
CA GLU A 216 22.65 -9.09 -21.69
C GLU A 216 21.35 -9.30 -20.90
N ALA A 217 20.30 -8.53 -21.21
CA ALA A 217 18.98 -8.70 -20.60
C ALA A 217 18.46 -10.12 -20.83
N ALA A 218 18.51 -10.61 -22.08
CA ALA A 218 18.07 -11.94 -22.45
C ALA A 218 18.89 -13.05 -21.75
N LYS A 219 20.18 -12.84 -21.52
CA LYS A 219 21.02 -13.77 -20.75
C LYS A 219 20.57 -13.87 -19.30
N ILE A 220 20.37 -12.72 -18.62
CA ILE A 220 19.89 -12.67 -17.23
C ILE A 220 18.51 -13.33 -17.11
N GLU A 221 17.64 -13.11 -18.10
CA GLU A 221 16.34 -13.76 -18.14
C GLU A 221 16.43 -15.28 -18.23
N ARG A 222 17.29 -15.82 -19.11
CA ARG A 222 17.49 -17.27 -19.24
C ARG A 222 18.05 -17.89 -17.94
N GLU A 223 18.97 -17.21 -17.27
CA GLU A 223 19.60 -17.70 -16.04
C GLU A 223 18.67 -17.67 -14.81
N HIS A 224 17.59 -16.89 -14.85
CA HIS A 224 16.72 -16.65 -13.70
C HIS A 224 15.22 -16.79 -13.98
N SER A 225 14.86 -17.37 -15.12
CA SER A 225 13.48 -17.37 -15.66
C SER A 225 12.42 -17.71 -14.62
N ASP A 226 12.59 -18.80 -13.86
CA ASP A 226 11.59 -19.30 -12.90
C ASP A 226 11.21 -18.30 -11.80
N LEU A 227 12.13 -17.42 -11.42
CA LEU A 227 11.97 -16.45 -10.34
C LEU A 227 11.51 -15.07 -10.84
N LEU A 228 11.45 -14.87 -12.16
CA LEU A 228 10.95 -13.62 -12.73
C LEU A 228 9.44 -13.55 -12.62
N VAL A 229 8.93 -12.32 -12.46
CA VAL A 229 7.49 -12.07 -12.53
C VAL A 229 7.00 -12.50 -13.91
N ASP A 230 5.89 -13.21 -13.93
CA ASP A 230 5.29 -13.69 -15.16
C ASP A 230 4.55 -12.53 -15.85
N SER A 231 5.01 -12.16 -17.04
CA SER A 231 4.37 -11.14 -17.87
C SER A 231 3.27 -11.70 -18.77
N ALA A 232 3.06 -13.02 -18.78
CA ALA A 232 2.06 -13.70 -19.60
C ALA A 232 0.72 -13.93 -18.87
N LEU A 233 0.50 -13.27 -17.73
CA LEU A 233 -0.75 -13.38 -16.97
C LEU A 233 -1.94 -12.85 -17.78
N THR A 234 -3.06 -13.57 -17.72
CA THR A 234 -4.31 -13.18 -18.41
C THR A 234 -5.49 -13.35 -17.47
N TRP A 235 -6.54 -12.55 -17.68
CA TRP A 235 -7.78 -12.63 -16.91
C TRP A 235 -8.40 -14.03 -16.95
N THR A 236 -8.37 -14.69 -18.12
CA THR A 236 -9.01 -15.99 -18.36
C THR A 236 -8.32 -17.16 -17.68
N GLU A 237 -7.02 -17.06 -17.38
CA GLU A 237 -6.26 -18.14 -16.77
C GLU A 237 -5.86 -17.87 -15.32
N THR A 238 -5.40 -16.65 -15.02
CA THR A 238 -4.73 -16.36 -13.75
C THR A 238 -5.69 -16.41 -12.57
N ILE A 239 -6.88 -15.78 -12.67
CA ILE A 239 -7.84 -15.76 -11.56
C ILE A 239 -8.46 -17.15 -11.32
N PRO A 240 -8.93 -17.89 -12.35
CA PRO A 240 -9.40 -19.26 -12.15
C PRO A 240 -8.31 -20.18 -11.56
N TRP A 241 -7.06 -20.05 -12.00
CA TRP A 241 -5.96 -20.82 -11.43
C TRP A 241 -5.76 -20.49 -9.96
N LEU A 242 -5.64 -19.21 -9.57
CA LEU A 242 -5.46 -18.83 -8.17
C LEU A 242 -6.60 -19.35 -7.29
N ARG A 243 -7.84 -19.26 -7.78
CA ARG A 243 -9.01 -19.81 -7.09
C ARG A 243 -8.94 -21.32 -6.87
N SER A 244 -8.36 -22.05 -7.82
CA SER A 244 -8.13 -23.49 -7.65
C SER A 244 -7.03 -23.84 -6.63
N GLN A 245 -6.18 -22.86 -6.24
CA GLN A 245 -5.06 -23.09 -5.34
C GLN A 245 -5.30 -22.67 -3.88
N THR A 246 -6.30 -21.83 -3.58
CA THR A 246 -6.53 -21.33 -2.21
C THR A 246 -7.97 -20.95 -1.91
N SER A 247 -8.35 -21.05 -0.63
CA SER A 247 -9.63 -20.55 -0.11
C SER A 247 -9.55 -19.12 0.45
N MET A 248 -8.33 -18.56 0.55
CA MET A 248 -8.14 -17.17 0.98
C MET A 248 -8.89 -16.18 0.07
N LYS A 249 -9.15 -14.99 0.60
CA LYS A 249 -9.66 -13.88 -0.22
C LYS A 249 -8.63 -13.50 -1.28
N ILE A 250 -9.05 -13.24 -2.52
CA ILE A 250 -8.15 -12.71 -3.56
C ILE A 250 -8.45 -11.24 -3.76
N ILE A 251 -7.42 -10.42 -3.60
CA ILE A 251 -7.47 -8.98 -3.82
C ILE A 251 -6.53 -8.65 -4.97
N LEU A 252 -7.00 -7.89 -5.97
CA LEU A 252 -6.11 -7.40 -7.04
C LEU A 252 -5.57 -6.02 -6.70
N LYS A 253 -4.25 -5.85 -6.74
CA LYS A 253 -3.58 -4.57 -6.50
C LYS A 253 -2.95 -4.05 -7.78
N GLY A 254 -3.26 -2.81 -8.12
CA GLY A 254 -2.73 -2.13 -9.32
C GLY A 254 -3.80 -1.72 -10.33
N VAL A 255 -5.07 -1.65 -9.93
CA VAL A 255 -6.19 -1.30 -10.82
C VAL A 255 -6.30 0.23 -10.89
N LEU A 256 -6.34 0.81 -12.08
CA LEU A 256 -6.44 2.27 -12.28
C LEU A 256 -7.57 2.69 -13.22
N THR A 257 -8.33 1.76 -13.78
CA THR A 257 -9.32 2.03 -14.84
C THR A 257 -10.64 1.30 -14.57
N ALA A 258 -11.75 1.84 -15.10
CA ALA A 258 -13.05 1.20 -15.01
C ALA A 258 -13.07 -0.17 -15.68
N GLU A 259 -12.39 -0.33 -16.82
CA GLU A 259 -12.39 -1.57 -17.61
C GLU A 259 -11.84 -2.74 -16.80
N ASP A 260 -10.67 -2.55 -16.17
CA ASP A 260 -10.04 -3.59 -15.35
C ASP A 260 -10.81 -3.84 -14.05
N ALA A 261 -11.47 -2.81 -13.49
CA ALA A 261 -12.35 -2.97 -12.34
C ALA A 261 -13.58 -3.85 -12.68
N LEU A 262 -14.17 -3.66 -13.86
CA LEU A 262 -15.27 -4.50 -14.36
C LEU A 262 -14.81 -5.95 -14.60
N LEU A 263 -13.63 -6.13 -15.19
CA LEU A 263 -13.04 -7.47 -15.38
C LEU A 263 -12.74 -8.16 -14.05
N ALA A 264 -12.23 -7.43 -13.06
CA ALA A 264 -12.00 -7.96 -11.71
C ALA A 264 -13.30 -8.48 -11.08
N VAL A 265 -14.38 -7.69 -11.14
CA VAL A 265 -15.69 -8.12 -10.64
C VAL A 265 -16.21 -9.33 -11.40
N ALA A 266 -16.11 -9.34 -12.74
CA ALA A 266 -16.55 -10.46 -13.57
C ALA A 266 -15.76 -11.75 -13.29
N ALA A 267 -14.46 -11.62 -12.97
CA ALA A 267 -13.59 -12.74 -12.63
C ALA A 267 -13.81 -13.27 -11.20
N GLY A 268 -14.64 -12.62 -10.38
CA GLY A 268 -14.96 -13.09 -9.02
C GLY A 268 -13.83 -12.91 -8.01
N VAL A 269 -13.01 -11.86 -8.15
CA VAL A 269 -12.09 -11.47 -7.06
C VAL A 269 -12.87 -10.89 -5.89
N ASP A 270 -12.35 -10.97 -4.67
CA ASP A 270 -13.08 -10.53 -3.47
C ASP A 270 -12.98 -9.02 -3.24
N ALA A 271 -11.94 -8.37 -3.75
CA ALA A 271 -11.75 -6.91 -3.67
C ALA A 271 -10.67 -6.41 -4.66
N ILE A 272 -10.58 -5.10 -4.83
CA ILE A 272 -9.53 -4.44 -5.62
C ILE A 272 -8.83 -3.33 -4.83
N ILE A 273 -7.58 -3.03 -5.16
CA ILE A 273 -6.82 -1.89 -4.64
C ILE A 273 -6.50 -0.95 -5.80
N VAL A 274 -7.05 0.27 -5.72
CA VAL A 274 -6.66 1.37 -6.59
C VAL A 274 -5.25 1.79 -6.20
N SER A 275 -4.29 1.47 -7.07
CA SER A 275 -2.87 1.60 -6.78
C SER A 275 -2.09 1.84 -8.06
N ASN A 276 -1.11 2.75 -8.02
CA ASN A 276 -0.08 2.91 -9.04
C ASN A 276 1.31 2.52 -8.50
N HIS A 277 1.32 1.57 -7.56
CA HIS A 277 2.52 1.09 -6.87
C HIS A 277 3.31 2.21 -6.16
N GLY A 278 2.62 3.26 -5.69
CA GLY A 278 3.26 4.44 -5.10
C GLY A 278 4.07 5.27 -6.11
N GLY A 279 3.74 5.20 -7.40
CA GLY A 279 4.42 5.87 -8.51
C GLY A 279 5.76 5.24 -8.90
N ARG A 280 5.96 3.95 -8.59
CA ARG A 280 7.25 3.24 -8.77
C ARG A 280 7.32 2.32 -10.00
N GLN A 281 6.22 2.21 -10.74
CA GLN A 281 6.09 1.31 -11.89
C GLN A 281 6.08 2.11 -13.20
N LEU A 282 4.92 2.30 -13.83
CA LEU A 282 4.79 3.18 -14.99
C LEU A 282 4.67 4.64 -14.52
N ASP A 283 5.59 5.51 -14.94
CA ASP A 283 5.43 6.95 -14.73
C ASP A 283 4.43 7.55 -15.73
N SER A 284 3.89 8.73 -15.44
CA SER A 284 2.82 9.39 -16.23
C SER A 284 1.45 8.70 -16.21
N VAL A 285 1.17 7.87 -15.20
CA VAL A 285 -0.19 7.38 -14.90
C VAL A 285 -0.90 8.37 -13.97
N PRO A 286 -2.25 8.37 -13.88
CA PRO A 286 -2.95 9.23 -12.94
C PRO A 286 -2.50 8.98 -11.49
N ALA A 287 -2.64 9.99 -10.64
CA ALA A 287 -2.62 9.72 -9.21
C ALA A 287 -3.79 8.81 -8.85
N THR A 288 -3.59 7.94 -7.87
CA THR A 288 -4.64 6.98 -7.48
C THR A 288 -5.93 7.66 -7.07
N LEU A 289 -5.85 8.85 -6.43
CA LEU A 289 -7.03 9.62 -6.04
C LEU A 289 -7.84 10.11 -7.25
N GLU A 290 -7.21 10.32 -8.40
CA GLU A 290 -7.88 10.72 -9.66
C GLU A 290 -8.58 9.52 -10.30
N ALA A 291 -7.97 8.33 -10.23
CA ALA A 291 -8.54 7.08 -10.75
C ALA A 291 -9.68 6.51 -9.87
N LEU A 292 -9.64 6.80 -8.56
CA LEU A 292 -10.54 6.19 -7.58
C LEU A 292 -12.04 6.35 -7.88
N PRO A 293 -12.57 7.53 -8.26
CA PRO A 293 -14.00 7.69 -8.53
C PRO A 293 -14.48 6.83 -9.69
N GLU A 294 -13.74 6.81 -10.79
CA GLU A 294 -14.04 5.99 -11.97
C GLU A 294 -14.09 4.50 -11.61
N VAL A 295 -13.08 4.02 -10.87
CA VAL A 295 -13.02 2.62 -10.44
C VAL A 295 -14.16 2.28 -9.47
N SER A 296 -14.44 3.14 -8.50
CA SER A 296 -15.53 2.91 -7.53
C SER A 296 -16.90 2.88 -8.22
N ASP A 297 -17.14 3.80 -9.16
CA ASP A 297 -18.36 3.85 -9.97
C ASP A 297 -18.51 2.63 -10.90
N ALA A 298 -17.40 2.06 -11.37
CA ALA A 298 -17.42 0.81 -12.13
C ALA A 298 -17.78 -0.39 -11.23
N VAL A 299 -17.23 -0.45 -10.02
CA VAL A 299 -17.49 -1.55 -9.06
C VAL A 299 -18.92 -1.52 -8.51
N LYS A 300 -19.49 -0.33 -8.25
CA LYS A 300 -20.87 -0.15 -7.72
C LYS A 300 -21.14 -0.93 -6.44
N GLY A 301 -20.16 -0.98 -5.54
CA GLY A 301 -20.28 -1.65 -4.24
C GLY A 301 -20.41 -3.18 -4.30
N ARG A 302 -20.15 -3.82 -5.46
CA ARG A 302 -20.21 -5.29 -5.60
C ARG A 302 -19.11 -6.00 -4.81
N ILE A 303 -17.95 -5.38 -4.70
CA ILE A 303 -16.80 -5.80 -3.89
C ILE A 303 -16.17 -4.56 -3.24
N PRO A 304 -15.40 -4.71 -2.14
CA PRO A 304 -14.69 -3.59 -1.55
C PRO A 304 -13.65 -2.98 -2.51
N VAL A 305 -13.55 -1.65 -2.48
CA VAL A 305 -12.54 -0.85 -3.18
C VAL A 305 -11.57 -0.29 -2.15
N LEU A 306 -10.39 -0.87 -2.10
CA LEU A 306 -9.28 -0.40 -1.27
C LEU A 306 -8.45 0.64 -2.04
N PHE A 307 -7.69 1.43 -1.31
CA PHE A 307 -6.95 2.56 -1.89
C PHE A 307 -5.56 2.72 -1.28
N ASP A 308 -4.52 2.94 -2.11
CA ASP A 308 -3.22 3.41 -1.66
C ASP A 308 -2.69 4.60 -2.49
N GLY A 309 -1.63 5.26 -2.00
CA GLY A 309 -0.93 6.34 -2.71
C GLY A 309 -1.03 7.70 -2.00
N GLY A 310 0.11 8.33 -1.71
CA GLY A 310 0.19 9.75 -1.33
C GLY A 310 -0.33 10.18 0.05
N ILE A 311 -0.97 9.30 0.83
CA ILE A 311 -1.58 9.67 2.12
C ILE A 311 -0.53 10.12 3.15
N SER A 312 -0.67 11.36 3.62
CA SER A 312 0.13 11.93 4.72
C SER A 312 -0.70 12.63 5.79
N HIS A 313 -2.00 12.89 5.53
CA HIS A 313 -2.91 13.53 6.47
C HIS A 313 -4.24 12.79 6.63
N GLY A 314 -4.92 12.99 7.77
CA GLY A 314 -6.28 12.45 7.99
C GLY A 314 -7.33 13.04 7.03
N THR A 315 -7.10 14.24 6.50
CA THR A 315 -7.95 14.81 5.43
C THR A 315 -7.80 14.07 4.10
N ASP A 316 -6.68 13.42 3.87
CA ASP A 316 -6.42 12.64 2.65
C ASP A 316 -7.23 11.35 2.70
N VAL A 317 -7.23 10.69 3.86
CA VAL A 317 -8.10 9.53 4.16
C VAL A 317 -9.56 9.92 3.99
N PHE A 318 -10.00 11.06 4.56
CA PHE A 318 -11.37 11.54 4.38
C PHE A 318 -11.75 11.73 2.90
N LYS A 319 -10.86 12.32 2.10
CA LYS A 319 -11.08 12.54 0.67
C LYS A 319 -11.17 11.21 -0.09
N ALA A 320 -10.29 10.26 0.18
CA ALA A 320 -10.35 8.93 -0.44
C ALA A 320 -11.66 8.21 -0.10
N LEU A 321 -12.08 8.22 1.17
CA LEU A 321 -13.37 7.64 1.59
C LEU A 321 -14.56 8.33 0.90
N ALA A 322 -14.53 9.66 0.80
CA ALA A 322 -15.58 10.42 0.10
C ALA A 322 -15.65 10.13 -1.40
N LEU A 323 -14.55 9.71 -2.02
CA LEU A 323 -14.48 9.31 -3.42
C LEU A 323 -14.73 7.81 -3.65
N GLY A 324 -15.10 7.06 -2.60
CA GLY A 324 -15.58 5.69 -2.72
C GLY A 324 -14.56 4.60 -2.39
N ALA A 325 -13.49 4.91 -1.67
CA ALA A 325 -12.67 3.90 -1.00
C ALA A 325 -13.37 3.38 0.28
N ASP A 326 -13.25 2.08 0.56
CA ASP A 326 -13.74 1.46 1.79
C ASP A 326 -12.69 1.46 2.92
N ILE A 327 -11.41 1.39 2.54
CA ILE A 327 -10.25 1.43 3.45
C ILE A 327 -8.99 1.91 2.70
N CYS A 328 -8.12 2.63 3.40
CA CYS A 328 -6.85 3.13 2.87
C CYS A 328 -5.64 2.29 3.33
N LEU A 329 -4.60 2.18 2.52
CA LEU A 329 -3.36 1.47 2.85
C LEU A 329 -2.15 2.43 2.88
N LEU A 330 -1.34 2.35 3.94
CA LEU A 330 -0.12 3.14 4.11
C LEU A 330 1.13 2.36 3.69
N GLY A 331 1.88 2.88 2.74
CA GLY A 331 3.23 2.38 2.40
C GLY A 331 4.32 3.17 3.13
N ARG A 332 4.88 4.17 2.45
CA ARG A 332 6.00 5.00 2.92
C ARG A 332 5.81 5.57 4.32
N SER A 333 4.63 6.09 4.66
CA SER A 333 4.34 6.67 5.98
C SER A 333 4.58 5.68 7.13
N ALA A 334 4.27 4.39 6.93
CA ALA A 334 4.57 3.35 7.93
C ALA A 334 6.08 3.10 8.05
N LEU A 335 6.82 3.11 6.94
CA LEU A 335 8.29 2.97 6.93
C LEU A 335 8.99 4.14 7.64
N TRP A 336 8.45 5.35 7.52
CA TRP A 336 8.98 6.51 8.25
C TRP A 336 8.83 6.32 9.76
N GLY A 337 7.64 5.86 10.21
CA GLY A 337 7.42 5.51 11.60
C GLY A 337 8.39 4.43 12.09
N LEU A 338 8.51 3.34 11.31
CA LEU A 338 9.43 2.24 11.61
C LEU A 338 10.87 2.73 11.77
N ALA A 339 11.37 3.58 10.86
CA ALA A 339 12.73 4.11 10.93
C ALA A 339 12.99 5.02 12.15
N VAL A 340 11.95 5.69 12.64
CA VAL A 340 12.07 6.62 13.78
C VAL A 340 12.00 5.89 15.11
N ASN A 341 11.12 4.91 15.28
CA ASN A 341 11.01 4.24 16.58
C ASN A 341 10.34 2.86 16.53
N GLY A 342 10.69 2.01 15.57
CA GLY A 342 10.19 0.64 15.51
C GLY A 342 8.66 0.59 15.51
N GLN A 343 8.10 -0.30 16.32
CA GLN A 343 6.66 -0.45 16.52
C GLN A 343 5.99 0.86 16.96
N GLN A 344 6.57 1.54 17.97
CA GLN A 344 5.96 2.75 18.53
C GLN A 344 5.94 3.92 17.53
N GLY A 345 6.89 3.95 16.59
CA GLY A 345 6.91 4.94 15.53
C GLY A 345 5.78 4.72 14.52
N VAL A 346 5.53 3.46 14.13
CA VAL A 346 4.39 3.09 13.27
C VAL A 346 3.05 3.38 13.96
N GLU A 347 2.93 3.03 15.25
CA GLU A 347 1.76 3.39 16.06
C GLU A 347 1.56 4.90 16.13
N THR A 348 2.64 5.69 16.21
CA THR A 348 2.56 7.16 16.22
C THR A 348 2.00 7.69 14.90
N VAL A 349 2.42 7.15 13.75
CA VAL A 349 1.85 7.51 12.44
C VAL A 349 0.35 7.20 12.38
N LEU A 350 -0.06 6.01 12.80
CA LEU A 350 -1.47 5.61 12.80
C LEU A 350 -2.31 6.49 13.74
N ASN A 351 -1.81 6.80 14.94
CA ASN A 351 -2.48 7.69 15.90
C ASN A 351 -2.62 9.14 15.36
N ILE A 352 -1.62 9.65 14.66
CA ILE A 352 -1.70 10.98 14.02
C ILE A 352 -2.84 10.98 13.00
N LEU A 353 -2.83 10.03 12.07
CA LEU A 353 -3.81 9.96 10.99
C LEU A 353 -5.24 9.72 11.50
N GLU A 354 -5.43 8.85 12.50
CA GLU A 354 -6.73 8.65 13.15
C GLU A 354 -7.25 9.94 13.78
N ARG A 355 -6.44 10.63 14.59
CA ARG A 355 -6.84 11.88 15.25
C ARG A 355 -7.16 12.97 14.24
N GLU A 356 -6.40 13.05 13.15
CA GLU A 356 -6.67 13.97 12.06
C GLU A 356 -7.96 13.62 11.31
N LEU A 357 -8.20 12.32 11.03
CA LEU A 357 -9.42 11.84 10.39
C LEU A 357 -10.64 12.13 11.26
N TRP A 358 -10.60 11.73 12.54
CA TRP A 358 -11.65 12.01 13.52
C TRP A 358 -12.01 13.49 13.56
N ARG A 359 -11.00 14.37 13.64
CA ARG A 359 -11.21 15.82 13.65
C ARG A 359 -11.82 16.31 12.33
N THR A 360 -11.36 15.77 11.21
CA THR A 360 -11.90 16.10 9.88
C THR A 360 -13.37 15.69 9.76
N MET A 361 -13.72 14.50 10.24
CA MET A 361 -15.09 14.00 10.29
C MET A 361 -15.99 14.88 11.17
N ALA A 362 -15.55 15.20 12.39
CA ALA A 362 -16.28 16.09 13.29
C ALA A 362 -16.53 17.47 12.66
N LEU A 363 -15.49 18.10 12.11
CA LEU A 363 -15.58 19.43 11.49
C LEU A 363 -16.35 19.45 10.16
N SER A 364 -16.42 18.32 9.46
CA SER A 364 -17.22 18.17 8.23
C SER A 364 -18.68 17.81 8.51
N GLY A 365 -19.01 17.45 9.75
CA GLY A 365 -20.37 17.03 10.15
C GLY A 365 -20.67 15.57 9.86
N ALA A 366 -19.65 14.71 9.72
CA ALA A 366 -19.78 13.28 9.53
C ALA A 366 -19.56 12.54 10.87
N ALA A 367 -20.60 11.93 11.43
CA ALA A 367 -20.51 11.16 12.67
C ALA A 367 -20.04 9.70 12.47
N SER A 368 -19.98 9.23 11.22
CA SER A 368 -19.50 7.89 10.88
C SER A 368 -18.89 7.85 9.48
N ILE A 369 -18.08 6.84 9.18
CA ILE A 369 -17.49 6.65 7.84
C ILE A 369 -18.58 6.58 6.75
N LYS A 370 -19.71 5.93 7.03
CA LYS A 370 -20.86 5.83 6.11
C LYS A 370 -21.51 7.18 5.76
N ALA A 371 -21.33 8.21 6.59
CA ALA A 371 -21.86 9.53 6.32
C ALA A 371 -20.98 10.34 5.36
N ILE A 372 -19.74 9.90 5.12
CA ILE A 372 -18.80 10.55 4.20
C ILE A 372 -19.24 10.25 2.76
N SER A 373 -19.27 11.28 1.91
CA SER A 373 -19.63 11.14 0.49
C SER A 373 -19.02 12.25 -0.35
N SER A 374 -18.99 12.06 -1.67
CA SER A 374 -18.48 13.03 -2.66
C SER A 374 -19.18 14.40 -2.56
N SER A 375 -20.42 14.44 -2.08
CA SER A 375 -21.15 15.71 -1.82
C SER A 375 -20.47 16.63 -0.81
N MET A 376 -19.61 16.07 0.05
CA MET A 376 -18.77 16.77 1.03
C MET A 376 -17.45 17.25 0.43
N LEU A 377 -17.23 17.06 -0.88
CA LEU A 377 -16.06 17.53 -1.59
C LEU A 377 -16.45 18.56 -2.64
N GLY A 378 -15.45 19.35 -3.05
CA GLY A 378 -15.53 20.18 -4.24
C GLY A 378 -14.16 20.46 -4.81
N VAL A 379 -14.16 21.08 -5.98
CA VAL A 379 -12.94 21.46 -6.70
C VAL A 379 -12.89 22.98 -6.75
N ARG A 380 -11.70 23.55 -6.48
CA ARG A 380 -11.49 25.00 -6.68
C ARG A 380 -11.63 25.30 -8.17
N LYS A 381 -12.45 26.28 -8.54
CA LYS A 381 -12.54 26.71 -9.95
C LYS A 381 -11.19 27.28 -10.39
N VAL A 382 -10.61 26.71 -11.44
CA VAL A 382 -9.37 27.20 -12.06
C VAL A 382 -9.77 28.05 -13.27
N GLY A 383 -9.75 29.37 -13.14
CA GLY A 383 -10.16 30.33 -14.18
C GLY A 383 -10.63 31.67 -13.59
N PRO A 384 -11.05 32.66 -14.41
CA PRO A 384 -11.61 33.93 -13.93
C PRO A 384 -12.99 33.69 -13.34
N GLY A 385 -13.03 33.20 -12.11
CA GLY A 385 -14.26 32.93 -11.36
C GLY A 385 -13.95 32.60 -9.90
N PHE A 386 -14.78 33.11 -9.00
CA PHE A 386 -14.70 32.82 -7.56
C PHE A 386 -15.65 31.67 -7.20
N GLY A 387 -15.24 30.79 -6.29
CA GLY A 387 -16.09 29.74 -5.72
C GLY A 387 -15.62 28.30 -5.98
N ILE A 388 -16.44 27.34 -5.54
CA ILE A 388 -16.14 25.90 -5.55
C ILE A 388 -17.20 25.20 -6.41
N ALA A 389 -16.76 24.33 -7.33
CA ALA A 389 -17.67 23.39 -8.00
C ALA A 389 -17.89 22.18 -7.08
N LYS A 390 -19.14 21.74 -6.93
CA LYS A 390 -19.40 20.45 -6.29
C LYS A 390 -18.85 19.35 -7.20
N LEU A 391 -18.28 18.32 -6.58
CA LEU A 391 -17.95 17.08 -7.27
C LEU A 391 -19.22 16.36 -7.73
#